data_AF-A0A1J0R4K2-F1
#
_entry.id   AF-A0A1J0R4K2-F1
#
_cell.length_a   1.000
_cell.length_b   1.000
_cell.length_c   1.000
_cell.angle_alpha   90.00
_cell.angle_beta   90.00
_cell.angle_gamma   90.00
#
_symmetry.space_group_name_H-M   'P 1'
#
loop_
_entity.id
_entity.type
_entity.pdbx_description
1 polymer ?
#
loop_
_entity_poly.entity_id
_entity_poly.type
_entity_poly.pdbx_seq_one_letter_code
_entity_poly.pdbx_strand_id
1 'polypeptide(L)'
;MWSAIILTLWLLLLSRTSQQAGENVHAFQALRLNFSAATSSIDEDDYTGKDDDETVPDSVLYLYMSSLTSKDYANETNAVLGADKQSWAAIKTELKAKKDDNGTNRYPLAPDGPAKSAAKLTLEKIHNESTALKNNMQSIKSEIKAATKEAGETLSTAAYGGKQLKEVPKEQFAGRSTTCSGSAPLTQPGVSIGHDMICICSGGKDGSNICGNNVGTTTYDGAQSTPATIQGLFEALRNAYAKWSASTKTTAARITATLRAFEETLRQRTAVGGAHSMKLRNGNAADCNGAGSSATCVDYTTVLGGNKLDEINLVKQMQTATEQLQRASSRRAALESARAEMKQKKTAAWTAEGLLKLTIPVPPNPTTQPPHAAQATKEEDCNKDQSSDKCKDLCK
;
A
#
# COMPACT_ATOMS: atom_id res chain seq x y z
N MET A 1 17.12 -7.84 16.37
CA MET A 1 17.04 -7.93 17.86
C MET A 1 15.93 -7.06 18.46
N TRP A 2 15.51 -5.95 17.83
CA TRP A 2 14.39 -5.14 18.34
C TRP A 2 13.00 -5.79 18.24
N SER A 3 12.78 -6.71 17.28
CA SER A 3 11.48 -7.40 17.12
C SER A 3 11.18 -8.44 18.21
N ALA A 4 12.19 -8.95 18.92
CA ALA A 4 11.99 -9.94 19.98
C ALA A 4 11.54 -9.31 21.31
N ILE A 5 11.92 -8.05 21.55
CA ILE A 5 11.59 -7.30 22.78
C ILE A 5 10.14 -6.80 22.73
N ILE A 6 9.62 -6.46 21.55
CA ILE A 6 8.22 -6.05 21.39
C ILE A 6 7.30 -7.26 21.61
N LEU A 7 7.65 -8.45 21.08
CA LEU A 7 6.84 -9.66 21.26
C LEU A 7 6.74 -10.10 22.73
N THR A 8 7.81 -9.94 23.50
CA THR A 8 7.84 -10.27 24.94
C THR A 8 7.10 -9.26 25.81
N LEU A 9 7.04 -7.98 25.43
CA LEU A 9 6.25 -6.98 26.15
C LEU A 9 4.74 -7.21 26.03
N TRP A 10 4.25 -7.74 24.90
CA TRP A 10 2.82 -8.05 24.70
C TRP A 10 2.38 -9.31 25.46
N LEU A 11 3.26 -10.33 25.57
CA LEU A 11 3.05 -11.49 26.44
C LEU A 11 3.03 -11.11 27.93
N LEU A 12 3.76 -10.05 28.32
CA LEU A 12 3.73 -9.51 29.69
C LEU A 12 2.49 -8.64 30.00
N LEU A 13 1.79 -8.12 28.98
CA LEU A 13 0.50 -7.44 29.15
C LEU A 13 -0.67 -8.41 29.36
N LEU A 14 -0.55 -9.67 28.90
CA LEU A 14 -1.49 -10.75 29.22
C LEU A 14 -1.39 -11.20 30.68
N SER A 15 -0.30 -10.88 31.39
CA SER A 15 -0.05 -11.32 32.77
C SER A 15 -0.21 -10.22 33.83
N ARG A 16 -0.60 -8.99 33.44
CA ARG A 16 -0.76 -7.84 34.36
C ARG A 16 -2.11 -7.12 34.32
N THR A 17 -3.16 -7.75 33.79
CA THR A 17 -4.51 -7.37 34.23
C THR A 17 -4.77 -8.09 35.55
N SER A 18 -4.88 -7.33 36.64
CA SER A 18 -5.49 -7.78 37.90
C SER A 18 -6.62 -8.76 37.56
N GLN A 19 -6.48 -10.00 37.99
CA GLN A 19 -7.34 -11.14 37.68
C GLN A 19 -8.82 -10.69 37.70
N GLN A 20 -9.37 -10.38 36.53
CA GLN A 20 -10.78 -10.02 36.42
C GLN A 20 -11.55 -11.27 36.79
N ALA A 21 -12.43 -11.17 37.78
CA ALA A 21 -13.31 -12.27 38.14
C ALA A 21 -14.26 -12.51 36.98
N GLY A 22 -14.23 -13.72 36.41
CA GLY A 22 -15.08 -14.11 35.29
C GLY A 22 -14.55 -15.38 34.65
N GLU A 23 -15.42 -16.36 34.50
CA GLU A 23 -15.06 -17.70 34.05
C GLU A 23 -14.59 -17.73 32.58
N ASN A 24 -15.17 -16.91 31.72
CA ASN A 24 -14.85 -16.84 30.29
C ASN A 24 -13.86 -15.72 29.93
N VAL A 25 -13.21 -15.08 30.89
CA VAL A 25 -12.34 -13.90 30.65
C VAL A 25 -11.25 -14.19 29.62
N HIS A 26 -10.63 -15.37 29.63
CA HIS A 26 -9.58 -15.72 28.66
C HIS A 26 -10.12 -15.89 27.24
N ALA A 27 -11.19 -16.65 27.08
CA ALA A 27 -11.91 -16.83 25.81
C ALA A 27 -12.37 -15.50 25.23
N PHE A 28 -12.96 -14.67 26.08
CA PHE A 28 -13.40 -13.33 25.73
C PHE A 28 -12.24 -12.41 25.34
N GLN A 29 -11.13 -12.45 26.08
CA GLN A 29 -9.95 -11.64 25.81
C GLN A 29 -9.37 -11.95 24.42
N ALA A 30 -9.36 -13.21 24.01
CA ALA A 30 -8.90 -13.61 22.68
C ALA A 30 -9.78 -13.02 21.55
N LEU A 31 -11.11 -13.10 21.69
CA LEU A 31 -12.03 -12.44 20.74
C LEU A 31 -11.88 -10.93 20.77
N ARG A 32 -11.76 -10.32 21.95
CA ARG A 32 -11.61 -8.88 22.13
C ARG A 32 -10.37 -8.33 21.43
N LEU A 33 -9.24 -9.03 21.53
CA LEU A 33 -8.00 -8.65 20.85
C LEU A 33 -8.18 -8.66 19.33
N ASN A 34 -8.81 -9.71 18.79
CA ASN A 34 -9.13 -9.80 17.36
C ASN A 34 -10.13 -8.72 16.93
N PHE A 35 -11.18 -8.46 17.71
CA PHE A 35 -12.16 -7.42 17.43
C PHE A 35 -11.49 -6.04 17.39
N SER A 36 -10.60 -5.75 18.34
CA SER A 36 -9.84 -4.51 18.38
C SER A 36 -8.93 -4.37 17.17
N ALA A 37 -8.22 -5.42 16.75
CA ALA A 37 -7.41 -5.42 15.54
C ALA A 37 -8.28 -5.24 14.27
N ALA A 38 -9.48 -5.82 14.24
CA ALA A 38 -10.38 -5.72 13.09
C ALA A 38 -11.09 -4.36 12.96
N THR A 39 -11.20 -3.61 14.05
CA THR A 39 -11.94 -2.33 14.08
C THR A 39 -11.05 -1.09 14.19
N SER A 40 -9.74 -1.26 14.42
CA SER A 40 -8.81 -0.13 14.42
C SER A 40 -8.51 0.36 13.00
N SER A 41 -8.06 1.61 12.88
CA SER A 41 -7.76 2.22 11.58
C SER A 41 -6.55 1.59 10.89
N ILE A 42 -6.63 1.49 9.57
CA ILE A 42 -5.48 1.32 8.68
C ILE A 42 -5.08 2.72 8.23
N ASP A 43 -3.84 3.13 8.49
CA ASP A 43 -3.32 4.40 8.01
C ASP A 43 -2.67 4.18 6.64
N GLU A 44 -3.27 4.73 5.59
CA GLU A 44 -2.78 4.60 4.23
C GLU A 44 -1.39 5.23 4.05
N ASP A 45 -1.09 6.30 4.80
CA ASP A 45 0.19 7.01 4.72
C ASP A 45 1.36 6.14 5.21
N ASP A 46 1.09 5.16 6.07
CA ASP A 46 2.08 4.15 6.48
C ASP A 46 2.48 3.24 5.30
N TYR A 47 1.74 3.24 4.20
CA TYR A 47 2.00 2.44 3.01
C TYR A 47 2.41 3.28 1.79
N THR A 48 1.77 4.42 1.57
CA THR A 48 2.09 5.32 0.45
C THR A 48 3.19 6.31 0.77
N GLY A 49 3.53 6.52 2.04
CA GLY A 49 4.25 7.72 2.49
C GLY A 49 3.34 8.95 2.43
N LYS A 50 3.87 10.09 2.87
CA LYS A 50 3.18 11.38 2.74
C LYS A 50 2.91 11.67 1.26
N ASP A 51 1.84 12.38 0.97
CA ASP A 51 1.47 12.85 -0.37
C ASP A 51 2.53 13.82 -0.92
N ASP A 52 3.63 13.25 -1.43
CA ASP A 52 4.43 13.89 -2.45
C ASP A 52 3.65 13.70 -3.76
N ASP A 53 3.35 14.81 -4.44
CA ASP A 53 2.71 14.78 -5.74
C ASP A 53 3.66 14.07 -6.73
N GLU A 54 3.35 12.82 -7.07
CA GLU A 54 4.13 11.99 -7.99
C GLU A 54 4.06 12.63 -9.39
N THR A 55 5.00 13.54 -9.63
CA THR A 55 5.06 14.42 -10.78
C THR A 55 6.43 14.33 -11.43
N VAL A 56 6.47 14.61 -12.73
CA VAL A 56 7.77 14.85 -13.38
C VAL A 56 8.30 16.17 -12.83
N PRO A 57 9.53 16.22 -12.28
CA PRO A 57 10.07 17.45 -11.73
C PRO A 57 10.10 18.58 -12.77
N ASP A 58 9.69 19.78 -12.37
CA ASP A 58 9.75 21.01 -13.18
C ASP A 58 11.07 21.15 -13.94
N SER A 59 12.20 20.87 -13.29
CA SER A 59 13.50 20.99 -13.93
C SER A 59 13.69 20.04 -15.10
N VAL A 60 13.13 18.82 -15.06
CA VAL A 60 13.20 17.89 -16.20
C VAL A 60 12.41 18.45 -17.39
N LEU A 61 11.19 18.93 -17.13
CA LEU A 61 10.32 19.55 -18.13
C LEU A 61 10.96 20.79 -18.76
N TYR A 62 11.35 21.76 -17.93
CA TYR A 62 11.83 23.05 -18.40
C TYR A 62 13.23 22.98 -19.01
N LEU A 63 14.10 22.07 -18.57
CA LEU A 63 15.38 21.83 -19.24
C LEU A 63 15.16 21.23 -20.63
N TYR A 64 14.26 20.25 -20.78
CA TYR A 64 13.88 19.76 -22.10
C TYR A 64 13.37 20.90 -23.00
N MET A 65 12.49 21.77 -22.50
CA MET A 65 12.04 22.93 -23.26
C MET A 65 13.16 23.88 -23.67
N SER A 66 14.12 24.12 -22.77
CA SER A 66 15.27 25.00 -23.03
C SER A 66 16.18 24.49 -24.16
N SER A 67 16.15 23.18 -24.41
CA SER A 67 16.91 22.50 -25.45
C SER A 67 16.19 22.43 -26.81
N LEU A 68 14.91 22.79 -26.89
CA LEU A 68 14.16 22.78 -28.15
C LEU A 68 14.74 23.79 -29.15
N THR A 69 14.89 23.38 -30.40
CA THR A 69 15.30 24.30 -31.47
C THR A 69 14.34 25.49 -31.55
N SER A 70 14.79 26.65 -32.04
CA SER A 70 13.90 27.83 -32.12
C SER A 70 12.64 27.55 -32.93
N LYS A 71 12.76 26.71 -33.98
CA LYS A 71 11.63 26.23 -34.79
C LYS A 71 10.67 25.36 -33.96
N ASP A 72 11.18 24.36 -33.24
CA ASP A 72 10.33 23.48 -32.42
C ASP A 72 9.64 24.24 -31.29
N TYR A 73 10.36 25.18 -30.66
CA TYR A 73 9.80 26.03 -29.62
C TYR A 73 8.73 26.98 -30.18
N ALA A 74 8.86 27.46 -31.42
CA ALA A 74 7.89 28.35 -32.03
C ALA A 74 6.54 27.69 -32.37
N ASN A 75 6.47 26.35 -32.45
CA ASN A 75 5.23 25.62 -32.73
C ASN A 75 4.11 25.96 -31.73
N GLU A 76 2.86 25.80 -32.17
CA GLU A 76 1.67 25.99 -31.33
C GLU A 76 1.39 24.80 -30.41
N THR A 77 1.99 23.63 -30.66
CA THR A 77 1.83 22.41 -29.86
C THR A 77 3.18 21.73 -29.63
N ASN A 78 3.22 20.76 -28.70
CA ASN A 78 4.39 19.90 -28.51
C ASN A 78 3.95 18.44 -28.29
N ALA A 79 4.26 17.57 -29.25
CA ALA A 79 3.84 16.16 -29.22
C ALA A 79 4.52 15.34 -28.11
N VAL A 80 5.79 15.62 -27.79
CA VAL A 80 6.53 14.92 -26.72
C VAL A 80 5.91 15.21 -25.35
N LEU A 81 5.45 16.44 -25.14
CA LEU A 81 4.75 16.83 -23.93
C LEU A 81 3.25 16.49 -23.95
N GLY A 82 2.73 16.01 -25.08
CA GLY A 82 1.29 15.87 -25.30
C GLY A 82 0.52 17.19 -25.15
N ALA A 83 1.20 18.33 -25.35
CA ALA A 83 0.66 19.67 -25.09
C ALA A 83 -0.08 20.22 -26.31
N ASP A 84 -1.38 20.45 -26.15
CA ASP A 84 -2.22 21.20 -27.08
C ASP A 84 -1.89 22.71 -27.08
N LYS A 85 -2.63 23.49 -27.89
CA LYS A 85 -2.37 24.93 -28.05
C LYS A 85 -2.42 25.71 -26.74
N GLN A 86 -3.38 25.40 -25.88
CA GLN A 86 -3.60 26.13 -24.64
C GLN A 86 -2.56 25.74 -23.58
N SER A 87 -2.36 24.43 -23.37
CA SER A 87 -1.37 23.91 -22.43
C SER A 87 0.05 24.31 -22.84
N TRP A 88 0.39 24.27 -24.13
CA TRP A 88 1.72 24.69 -24.59
C TRP A 88 1.99 26.18 -24.35
N ALA A 89 1.00 27.05 -24.59
CA ALA A 89 1.10 28.47 -24.27
C ALA A 89 1.27 28.72 -22.77
N ALA A 90 0.57 27.97 -21.92
CA ALA A 90 0.69 28.04 -20.48
C ALA A 90 2.10 27.62 -20.01
N ILE A 91 2.59 26.46 -20.44
CA ILE A 91 3.93 25.97 -20.05
C ILE A 91 5.03 26.93 -20.52
N LYS A 92 4.92 27.52 -21.73
CA LYS A 92 5.84 28.57 -22.20
C LYS A 92 5.84 29.80 -21.30
N THR A 93 4.67 30.19 -20.80
CA THR A 93 4.51 31.33 -19.90
C THR A 93 5.15 31.04 -18.55
N GLU A 94 4.92 29.85 -18.00
CA GLU A 94 5.56 29.39 -16.76
C GLU A 94 7.08 29.36 -16.88
N LEU A 95 7.61 28.79 -17.97
CA LEU A 95 9.05 28.75 -18.22
C LEU A 95 9.69 30.15 -18.12
N LYS A 96 9.07 31.16 -18.76
CA LYS A 96 9.56 32.55 -18.75
C LYS A 96 9.50 33.19 -17.36
N ALA A 97 8.55 32.77 -16.52
CA ALA A 97 8.38 33.26 -15.17
C ALA A 97 9.38 32.65 -14.17
N LYS A 98 10.01 31.50 -14.49
CA LYS A 98 11.00 30.86 -13.62
C LYS A 98 12.30 31.66 -13.62
N LYS A 99 12.56 32.34 -12.50
CA LYS A 99 13.82 33.07 -12.24
C LYS A 99 14.71 32.30 -11.27
N ASP A 100 16.01 32.54 -11.36
CA ASP A 100 16.97 32.18 -10.31
C ASP A 100 17.00 33.24 -9.20
N ASP A 101 17.81 33.00 -8.16
CA ASP A 101 17.92 33.89 -7.00
C ASP A 101 18.45 35.30 -7.36
N ASN A 102 19.06 35.44 -8.55
CA ASN A 102 19.56 36.70 -9.09
C ASN A 102 18.53 37.39 -10.01
N GLY A 103 17.31 36.87 -10.12
CA GLY A 103 16.27 37.41 -11.01
C GLY A 103 16.49 37.11 -12.50
N THR A 104 17.49 36.30 -12.84
CA THR A 104 17.80 35.89 -14.22
C THR A 104 16.93 34.71 -14.63
N ASN A 105 16.66 34.53 -15.92
CA ASN A 105 15.89 33.36 -16.39
C ASN A 105 16.63 32.07 -16.01
N ARG A 106 15.99 31.21 -15.20
CA ARG A 106 16.56 29.95 -14.71
C ARG A 106 16.75 28.92 -15.83
N TYR A 107 15.95 29.00 -16.89
CA TYR A 107 15.96 28.06 -18.01
C TYR A 107 16.06 28.84 -19.33
N PRO A 108 17.23 29.42 -19.65
CA PRO A 108 17.43 30.17 -20.89
C PRO A 108 17.38 29.24 -22.11
N LEU A 109 16.79 29.72 -23.21
CA LEU A 109 16.86 29.00 -24.49
C LEU A 109 18.30 29.06 -25.01
N ALA A 110 18.92 27.89 -25.19
CA ALA A 110 20.25 27.82 -25.78
C ALA A 110 20.24 28.27 -27.25
N PRO A 111 21.34 28.83 -27.78
CA PRO A 111 21.45 29.13 -29.21
C PRO A 111 21.39 27.84 -30.04
N ASP A 112 20.77 27.92 -31.22
CA ASP A 112 20.67 26.76 -32.11
C ASP A 112 22.05 26.30 -32.59
N GLY A 113 22.29 24.99 -32.57
CA GLY A 113 23.56 24.37 -32.95
C GLY A 113 23.66 22.90 -32.56
N PRO A 114 24.78 22.22 -32.90
CA PRO A 114 24.95 20.79 -32.65
C PRO A 114 24.81 20.40 -31.17
N ALA A 115 25.38 21.21 -30.26
CA ALA A 115 25.31 20.99 -28.82
C ALA A 115 23.86 21.01 -28.31
N LYS A 116 23.04 21.94 -28.82
CA LYS A 116 21.61 22.04 -28.49
C LYS A 116 20.82 20.83 -29.00
N SER A 117 21.09 20.37 -30.22
CA SER A 117 20.47 19.14 -30.76
C SER A 117 20.81 17.90 -29.93
N ALA A 118 22.07 17.76 -29.48
CA ALA A 118 22.49 16.65 -28.62
C ALA A 118 21.83 16.71 -27.23
N ALA A 119 21.77 17.92 -26.64
CA ALA A 119 21.07 18.14 -25.38
C ALA A 119 19.58 17.83 -25.50
N LYS A 120 18.93 18.23 -26.61
CA LYS A 120 17.52 17.93 -26.90
C LYS A 120 17.25 16.43 -26.85
N LEU A 121 18.01 15.63 -27.60
CA LEU A 121 17.82 14.17 -27.62
C LEU A 121 17.98 13.54 -26.22
N THR A 122 18.98 14.01 -25.47
CA THR A 122 19.25 13.51 -24.11
C THR A 122 18.13 13.88 -23.14
N LEU A 123 17.72 15.15 -23.14
CA LEU A 123 16.68 15.66 -22.25
C LEU A 123 15.29 15.14 -22.62
N GLU A 124 15.02 14.91 -23.91
CA GLU A 124 13.81 14.24 -24.39
C GLU A 124 13.70 12.82 -23.84
N LYS A 125 14.80 12.05 -23.92
CA LYS A 125 14.86 10.71 -23.35
C LYS A 125 14.60 10.73 -21.83
N ILE A 126 15.27 11.63 -21.10
CA ILE A 126 15.07 11.77 -19.66
C ILE A 126 13.62 12.16 -19.32
N HIS A 127 13.02 13.07 -20.08
CA HIS A 127 11.62 13.47 -19.92
C HIS A 127 10.66 12.29 -20.13
N ASN A 128 10.84 11.53 -21.21
CA ASN A 128 9.99 10.38 -21.52
C ASN A 128 10.11 9.28 -20.47
N GLU A 129 11.34 8.95 -20.03
CA GLU A 129 11.57 8.00 -18.94
C GLU A 129 10.98 8.49 -17.61
N SER A 130 11.07 9.78 -17.31
CA SER A 130 10.45 10.37 -16.11
C SER A 130 8.92 10.30 -16.18
N THR A 131 8.33 10.52 -17.35
CA THR A 131 6.87 10.40 -17.55
C THR A 131 6.41 8.97 -17.36
N ALA A 132 7.14 7.98 -17.90
CA ALA A 132 6.86 6.57 -17.66
C ALA A 132 6.98 6.21 -16.17
N LEU A 133 8.01 6.71 -15.49
CA LEU A 133 8.23 6.49 -14.07
C LEU A 133 7.12 7.10 -13.20
N LYS A 134 6.66 8.31 -13.54
CA LYS A 134 5.48 8.95 -12.92
C LYS A 134 4.26 8.03 -12.98
N ASN A 135 3.94 7.54 -14.18
CA ASN A 135 2.79 6.67 -14.38
C ASN A 135 2.93 5.35 -13.59
N ASN A 136 4.14 4.79 -13.53
CA ASN A 136 4.42 3.62 -12.71
C ASN A 136 4.20 3.89 -11.20
N MET A 137 4.70 5.01 -10.67
CA MET A 137 4.48 5.41 -9.28
C MET A 137 2.98 5.58 -8.97
N GLN A 138 2.22 6.20 -9.87
CA GLN A 138 0.76 6.33 -9.73
C GLN A 138 0.05 4.97 -9.74
N SER A 139 0.48 4.04 -10.60
CA SER A 139 -0.03 2.66 -10.61
C SER A 139 0.25 1.93 -9.30
N ILE A 140 1.49 1.98 -8.81
CA ILE A 140 1.89 1.36 -7.53
C ILE A 140 1.08 1.95 -6.37
N LYS A 141 0.90 3.27 -6.34
CA LYS A 141 0.08 3.94 -5.32
C LYS A 141 -1.36 3.46 -5.38
N SER A 142 -1.96 3.36 -6.56
CA SER A 142 -3.31 2.80 -6.75
C SER A 142 -3.43 1.36 -6.24
N GLU A 143 -2.44 0.50 -6.53
CA GLU A 143 -2.40 -0.87 -6.01
C GLU A 143 -2.33 -0.92 -4.48
N ILE A 144 -1.53 -0.04 -3.86
CA ILE A 144 -1.45 0.08 -2.39
C ILE A 144 -2.82 0.47 -1.82
N LYS A 145 -3.46 1.51 -2.37
CA LYS A 145 -4.79 1.98 -1.92
C LYS A 145 -5.87 0.90 -2.06
N ALA A 146 -5.82 0.14 -3.15
CA ALA A 146 -6.74 -0.98 -3.37
C ALA A 146 -6.54 -2.07 -2.31
N ALA A 147 -5.29 -2.43 -2.02
CA ALA A 147 -4.97 -3.45 -1.02
C ALA A 147 -5.35 -3.01 0.41
N THR A 148 -5.07 -1.76 0.80
CA THR A 148 -5.47 -1.23 2.13
C THR A 148 -6.98 -1.15 2.28
N LYS A 149 -7.71 -0.74 1.23
CA LYS A 149 -9.18 -0.75 1.20
C LYS A 149 -9.73 -2.17 1.35
N GLU A 150 -9.21 -3.12 0.58
CA GLU A 150 -9.65 -4.52 0.64
C GLU A 150 -9.38 -5.14 2.01
N ALA A 151 -8.23 -4.84 2.62
CA ALA A 151 -7.93 -5.23 3.99
C ALA A 151 -9.00 -4.66 4.96
N GLY A 152 -9.35 -3.38 4.85
CA GLY A 152 -10.39 -2.76 5.69
C GLY A 152 -11.78 -3.42 5.52
N GLU A 153 -12.20 -3.72 4.30
CA GLU A 153 -13.46 -4.42 4.03
C GLU A 153 -13.48 -5.84 4.60
N THR A 154 -12.35 -6.52 4.51
CA THR A 154 -12.15 -7.88 5.01
C THR A 154 -12.17 -7.90 6.55
N LEU A 155 -11.50 -6.95 7.20
CA LEU A 155 -11.52 -6.79 8.65
C LEU A 155 -12.92 -6.42 9.18
N SER A 156 -13.65 -5.56 8.46
CA SER A 156 -15.06 -5.29 8.77
C SER A 156 -15.88 -6.58 8.70
N THR A 157 -15.63 -7.43 7.71
CA THR A 157 -16.31 -8.72 7.58
C THR A 157 -15.95 -9.65 8.74
N ALA A 158 -14.69 -9.67 9.18
CA ALA A 158 -14.29 -10.41 10.38
C ALA A 158 -14.99 -9.90 11.65
N ALA A 159 -15.05 -8.58 11.83
CA ALA A 159 -15.61 -7.96 13.03
C ALA A 159 -17.13 -8.12 13.13
N TYR A 160 -17.83 -7.91 12.00
CA TYR A 160 -19.28 -7.68 11.97
C TYR A 160 -20.05 -8.59 11.00
N GLY A 161 -19.36 -9.42 10.21
CA GLY A 161 -19.97 -10.38 9.30
C GLY A 161 -20.40 -9.76 7.96
N GLY A 162 -19.90 -8.58 7.61
CA GLY A 162 -20.11 -7.95 6.32
C GLY A 162 -19.16 -6.79 6.03
N LYS A 163 -19.08 -6.42 4.75
CA LYS A 163 -18.22 -5.33 4.28
C LYS A 163 -18.72 -3.97 4.76
N GLN A 164 -17.81 -3.15 5.26
CA GLN A 164 -18.05 -1.76 5.67
C GLN A 164 -19.15 -1.59 6.74
N LEU A 165 -19.45 -2.65 7.49
CA LEU A 165 -20.38 -2.63 8.61
C LEU A 165 -19.71 -2.05 9.85
N LYS A 166 -20.53 -1.51 10.74
CA LYS A 166 -20.11 -1.00 12.07
C LYS A 166 -20.81 -1.71 13.22
N GLU A 167 -21.70 -2.65 12.90
CA GLU A 167 -22.47 -3.46 13.83
C GLU A 167 -22.73 -4.82 13.20
N VAL A 168 -22.98 -5.83 14.03
CA VAL A 168 -23.43 -7.14 13.58
C VAL A 168 -24.89 -7.03 13.15
N PRO A 169 -25.27 -7.42 11.92
CA PRO A 169 -26.67 -7.43 11.48
C PRO A 169 -27.51 -8.37 12.35
N LYS A 170 -28.73 -7.96 12.71
CA LYS A 170 -29.64 -8.80 13.51
C LYS A 170 -29.90 -10.16 12.87
N GLU A 171 -29.89 -10.25 11.55
CA GLU A 171 -30.14 -11.47 10.77
C GLU A 171 -29.05 -12.54 11.00
N GLN A 172 -27.90 -12.17 11.56
CA GLN A 172 -26.85 -13.11 11.95
C GLN A 172 -27.10 -13.74 13.32
N PHE A 173 -28.11 -13.30 14.07
CA PHE A 173 -28.49 -13.90 15.34
C PHE A 173 -29.71 -14.80 15.19
N ALA A 174 -29.63 -15.97 15.80
CA ALA A 174 -30.70 -16.96 15.87
C ALA A 174 -30.81 -17.52 17.30
N GLY A 175 -31.57 -18.60 17.46
CA GLY A 175 -31.53 -19.38 18.69
C GLY A 175 -30.12 -19.88 18.99
N ARG A 176 -29.79 -20.03 20.27
CA ARG A 176 -28.42 -20.28 20.74
C ARG A 176 -27.76 -21.53 20.14
N SER A 177 -28.52 -22.61 19.98
CA SER A 177 -28.01 -23.84 19.35
C SER A 177 -27.56 -23.63 17.90
N THR A 178 -28.15 -22.65 17.21
CA THR A 178 -27.78 -22.26 15.85
C THR A 178 -26.58 -21.32 15.86
N THR A 179 -26.65 -20.25 16.66
CA THR A 179 -25.60 -19.21 16.78
C THR A 179 -24.29 -19.74 17.37
N CYS A 180 -24.34 -20.51 18.45
CA CYS A 180 -23.16 -20.88 19.20
C CYS A 180 -22.62 -22.29 18.88
N SER A 181 -23.31 -23.07 18.05
CA SER A 181 -22.90 -24.44 17.68
C SER A 181 -23.44 -24.95 16.34
N GLY A 182 -24.22 -24.16 15.60
CA GLY A 182 -24.89 -24.61 14.38
C GLY A 182 -23.99 -24.56 13.14
N SER A 183 -24.58 -24.79 11.98
CA SER A 183 -23.91 -24.76 10.67
C SER A 183 -24.64 -23.92 9.63
N ALA A 184 -25.67 -23.16 10.05
CA ALA A 184 -26.45 -22.33 9.15
C ALA A 184 -25.59 -21.13 8.66
N PRO A 185 -25.37 -20.93 7.35
CA PRO A 185 -24.32 -20.05 6.83
C PRO A 185 -24.27 -18.62 7.38
N LEU A 186 -25.43 -18.02 7.69
CA LEU A 186 -25.53 -16.64 8.19
C LEU A 186 -25.45 -16.50 9.70
N THR A 187 -25.65 -17.59 10.43
CA THR A 187 -25.82 -17.60 11.89
C THR A 187 -24.92 -18.64 12.55
N GLN A 188 -23.95 -19.21 11.83
CA GLN A 188 -23.03 -20.21 12.36
C GLN A 188 -21.91 -19.55 13.18
N PRO A 189 -21.32 -20.29 14.13
CA PRO A 189 -20.09 -19.92 14.80
C PRO A 189 -19.03 -19.40 13.84
N GLY A 190 -18.40 -18.28 14.20
CA GLY A 190 -17.31 -17.71 13.43
C GLY A 190 -17.74 -16.82 12.26
N VAL A 191 -19.04 -16.60 12.03
CA VAL A 191 -19.52 -15.66 11.00
C VAL A 191 -18.92 -14.27 11.22
N SER A 192 -18.80 -13.83 12.48
CA SER A 192 -18.09 -12.64 12.88
C SER A 192 -17.63 -12.71 14.34
N ILE A 193 -16.65 -11.88 14.69
CA ILE A 193 -16.12 -11.80 16.06
C ILE A 193 -17.20 -11.26 17.02
N GLY A 194 -17.95 -10.22 16.61
CA GLY A 194 -19.01 -9.66 17.44
C GLY A 194 -20.13 -10.66 17.73
N HIS A 195 -20.46 -11.50 16.75
CA HIS A 195 -21.39 -12.62 16.92
C HIS A 195 -20.90 -13.60 17.98
N ASP A 196 -19.64 -14.06 17.88
CA ASP A 196 -19.08 -15.04 18.81
C ASP A 196 -18.89 -14.48 20.23
N MET A 197 -18.62 -13.18 20.38
CA MET A 197 -18.50 -12.52 21.69
C MET A 197 -19.80 -12.67 22.52
N ILE A 198 -20.96 -12.69 21.88
CA ILE A 198 -22.24 -12.87 22.57
C ILE A 198 -22.41 -14.27 23.15
N CYS A 199 -22.01 -15.29 22.40
CA CYS A 199 -22.08 -16.68 22.85
C CYS A 199 -21.24 -16.93 24.11
N ILE A 200 -20.14 -16.19 24.27
CA ILE A 200 -19.21 -16.33 25.41
C ILE A 200 -19.57 -15.43 26.58
N CYS A 201 -20.23 -14.30 26.32
CA CYS A 201 -20.59 -13.33 27.35
C CYS A 201 -22.05 -13.35 27.77
N SER A 202 -22.85 -14.27 27.24
CA SER A 202 -24.21 -14.44 27.69
C SER A 202 -24.56 -15.90 27.86
N GLY A 203 -25.17 -16.25 28.99
CA GLY A 203 -25.62 -17.58 29.37
C GLY A 203 -26.50 -17.47 30.62
N GLY A 204 -27.30 -18.46 30.96
CA GLY A 204 -28.36 -18.40 31.97
C GLY A 204 -27.92 -18.01 33.37
N LYS A 205 -27.85 -18.97 34.29
CA LYS A 205 -27.70 -18.65 35.72
C LYS A 205 -26.39 -17.91 36.05
N ASP A 206 -25.34 -18.17 35.27
CA ASP A 206 -23.98 -17.70 35.55
C ASP A 206 -23.46 -16.66 34.53
N GLY A 207 -24.34 -16.10 33.69
CA GLY A 207 -23.92 -15.16 32.64
C GLY A 207 -23.49 -13.80 33.15
N SER A 208 -23.96 -13.37 34.32
CA SER A 208 -23.54 -12.10 34.92
C SER A 208 -22.04 -12.11 35.23
N ASN A 209 -21.31 -11.11 34.73
CA ASN A 209 -19.85 -10.97 34.90
C ASN A 209 -19.01 -12.11 34.30
N ILE A 210 -19.59 -12.99 33.47
CA ILE A 210 -18.88 -14.16 32.96
C ILE A 210 -17.65 -13.80 32.12
N CYS A 211 -17.67 -12.65 31.45
CA CYS A 211 -16.57 -12.13 30.63
C CYS A 211 -15.70 -11.09 31.37
N GLY A 212 -15.95 -10.86 32.66
CA GLY A 212 -15.24 -9.90 33.50
C GLY A 212 -16.18 -9.02 34.32
N ASN A 213 -15.60 -8.18 35.17
CA ASN A 213 -16.37 -7.31 36.08
C ASN A 213 -17.36 -6.41 35.34
N ASN A 214 -18.65 -6.56 35.67
CA ASN A 214 -19.79 -5.91 35.03
C ASN A 214 -19.94 -6.23 33.54
N VAL A 215 -19.41 -7.37 33.10
CA VAL A 215 -19.50 -7.80 31.71
C VAL A 215 -20.00 -9.22 31.58
N GLY A 216 -21.21 -9.28 31.10
CA GLY A 216 -21.92 -10.48 30.76
C GLY A 216 -23.39 -10.30 31.09
N THR A 217 -24.23 -11.20 30.61
CA THR A 217 -25.68 -11.10 30.77
C THR A 217 -26.34 -12.47 30.81
N THR A 218 -27.45 -12.56 31.53
CA THR A 218 -28.26 -13.78 31.64
C THR A 218 -29.30 -13.92 30.54
N THR A 219 -29.34 -12.99 29.58
CA THR A 219 -30.44 -12.88 28.61
C THR A 219 -30.44 -13.96 27.52
N TYR A 220 -29.27 -14.44 27.07
CA TYR A 220 -29.17 -15.41 25.96
C TYR A 220 -28.88 -16.82 26.47
N ASP A 221 -29.80 -17.38 27.26
CA ASP A 221 -29.62 -18.60 28.05
C ASP A 221 -30.10 -19.90 27.40
N GLY A 222 -30.53 -19.84 26.14
CA GLY A 222 -31.15 -20.96 25.43
C GLY A 222 -32.67 -20.86 25.31
N ALA A 223 -33.35 -20.06 26.14
CA ALA A 223 -34.71 -19.61 25.86
C ALA A 223 -34.69 -18.60 24.69
N GLN A 224 -35.75 -18.59 23.88
CA GLN A 224 -35.81 -17.82 22.63
C GLN A 224 -35.71 -16.30 22.92
N SER A 225 -34.50 -15.74 22.77
CA SER A 225 -34.30 -14.29 22.65
C SER A 225 -34.52 -13.86 21.21
N THR A 226 -35.16 -12.71 20.99
CA THR A 226 -35.30 -12.18 19.64
C THR A 226 -33.95 -11.73 19.08
N PRO A 227 -33.72 -11.83 17.75
CA PRO A 227 -32.47 -11.36 17.15
C PRO A 227 -32.12 -9.90 17.46
N ALA A 228 -33.13 -9.03 17.59
CA ALA A 228 -32.96 -7.62 17.97
C ALA A 228 -32.46 -7.47 19.42
N THR A 229 -32.98 -8.27 20.35
CA THR A 229 -32.48 -8.31 21.73
C THR A 229 -31.01 -8.71 21.75
N ILE A 230 -30.64 -9.73 20.99
CA ILE A 230 -29.26 -10.25 20.93
C ILE A 230 -28.30 -9.20 20.34
N GLN A 231 -28.71 -8.50 19.28
CA GLN A 231 -27.95 -7.39 18.72
C GLN A 231 -27.69 -6.28 19.75
N GLY A 232 -28.71 -5.89 20.53
CA GLY A 232 -28.57 -4.89 21.60
C GLY A 232 -27.61 -5.32 22.72
N LEU A 233 -27.52 -6.63 23.01
CA LEU A 233 -26.51 -7.15 23.94
C LEU A 233 -25.09 -6.94 23.40
N PHE A 234 -24.88 -7.10 22.10
CA PHE A 234 -23.55 -6.88 21.49
C PHE A 234 -23.16 -5.41 21.58
N GLU A 235 -24.09 -4.48 21.35
CA GLU A 235 -23.84 -3.06 21.53
C GLU A 235 -23.46 -2.72 22.97
N ALA A 236 -24.18 -3.28 23.94
CA ALA A 236 -23.88 -3.11 25.36
C ALA A 236 -22.47 -3.65 25.72
N LEU A 237 -22.12 -4.85 25.22
CA LEU A 237 -20.77 -5.41 25.37
C LEU A 237 -19.73 -4.48 24.75
N ARG A 238 -19.90 -4.06 23.48
CA ARG A 238 -18.99 -3.16 22.79
C ARG A 238 -18.79 -1.85 23.58
N ASN A 239 -19.88 -1.26 24.09
CA ASN A 239 -19.84 0.00 24.84
C ASN A 239 -19.14 -0.14 26.20
N ALA A 240 -19.34 -1.26 26.91
CA ALA A 240 -18.63 -1.56 28.16
C ALA A 240 -17.10 -1.55 27.96
N TYR A 241 -16.63 -1.85 26.75
CA TYR A 241 -15.22 -1.97 26.40
C TYR A 241 -14.64 -0.87 25.51
N ALA A 242 -15.46 0.06 25.00
CA ALA A 242 -15.00 1.17 24.16
C ALA A 242 -13.91 2.05 24.83
N LYS A 243 -13.78 1.98 26.16
CA LYS A 243 -12.74 2.66 26.94
C LYS A 243 -11.32 2.08 26.78
N TRP A 244 -11.14 0.96 26.07
CA TRP A 244 -9.88 0.19 26.04
C TRP A 244 -9.16 0.18 24.69
N SER A 245 -9.73 0.75 23.64
CA SER A 245 -9.03 0.95 22.38
C SER A 245 -8.02 2.09 22.54
N ALA A 246 -6.85 1.80 23.11
CA ALA A 246 -5.71 2.64 22.83
C ALA A 246 -5.58 2.72 21.30
N SER A 247 -5.53 3.95 20.77
CA SER A 247 -5.44 4.28 19.35
C SER A 247 -4.21 3.64 18.71
N THR A 248 -4.28 2.33 18.48
CA THR A 248 -3.25 1.53 17.86
C THR A 248 -3.76 1.20 16.49
N LYS A 249 -2.97 1.53 15.47
CA LYS A 249 -3.28 1.21 14.08
C LYS A 249 -3.32 -0.31 13.88
N THR A 250 -4.03 -0.76 12.87
CA THR A 250 -4.01 -2.16 12.45
C THR A 250 -2.85 -2.40 11.51
N THR A 251 -2.09 -3.45 11.79
CA THR A 251 -0.97 -3.92 10.96
C THR A 251 -1.07 -5.42 10.78
N ALA A 252 -0.45 -5.95 9.73
CA ALA A 252 -0.35 -7.39 9.49
C ALA A 252 0.19 -8.15 10.72
N ALA A 253 1.26 -7.64 11.36
CA ALA A 253 1.86 -8.25 12.54
C ALA A 253 0.89 -8.30 13.73
N ARG A 254 0.09 -7.25 13.94
CA ARG A 254 -0.92 -7.23 15.00
C ARG A 254 -2.00 -8.27 14.74
N ILE A 255 -2.52 -8.34 13.51
CA ILE A 255 -3.53 -9.34 13.14
C ILE A 255 -2.99 -10.76 13.35
N THR A 256 -1.78 -11.05 12.88
CA THR A 256 -1.13 -12.36 13.11
C THR A 256 -1.02 -12.67 14.60
N ALA A 257 -0.62 -11.70 15.44
CA ALA A 257 -0.46 -11.92 16.87
C ALA A 257 -1.81 -12.19 17.57
N THR A 258 -2.87 -11.47 17.23
CA THR A 258 -4.19 -11.69 17.83
C THR A 258 -4.82 -12.98 17.34
N LEU A 259 -4.61 -13.36 16.07
CA LEU A 259 -5.02 -14.66 15.55
C LEU A 259 -4.34 -15.79 16.33
N ARG A 260 -3.02 -15.75 16.52
CA ARG A 260 -2.30 -16.76 17.32
C ARG A 260 -2.87 -16.89 18.73
N ALA A 261 -3.15 -15.79 19.41
CA ALA A 261 -3.77 -15.83 20.73
C ALA A 261 -5.17 -16.49 20.72
N PHE A 262 -5.96 -16.27 19.67
CA PHE A 262 -7.23 -16.96 19.46
C PHE A 262 -7.04 -18.44 19.20
N GLU A 263 -6.14 -18.83 18.31
CA GLU A 263 -5.85 -20.23 18.00
C GLU A 263 -5.33 -21.00 19.22
N GLU A 264 -4.46 -20.39 20.03
CA GLU A 264 -3.96 -20.97 21.28
C GLU A 264 -5.09 -21.18 22.29
N THR A 265 -6.00 -20.21 22.40
CA THR A 265 -7.17 -20.31 23.30
C THR A 265 -8.15 -21.37 22.82
N LEU A 266 -8.41 -21.43 21.51
CA LEU A 266 -9.25 -22.44 20.90
C LEU A 266 -8.67 -23.86 21.06
N ARG A 267 -7.34 -24.00 20.96
CA ARG A 267 -6.65 -25.29 21.11
C ARG A 267 -6.34 -25.65 22.56
N GLN A 268 -6.92 -24.99 23.56
CA GLN A 268 -6.71 -25.43 24.94
C GLN A 268 -7.28 -26.84 25.14
N ARG A 269 -6.48 -27.71 25.77
CA ARG A 269 -6.90 -29.08 26.10
C ARG A 269 -7.76 -29.05 27.36
N THR A 270 -8.75 -29.92 27.36
CA THR A 270 -9.77 -30.00 28.42
C THR A 270 -9.41 -31.01 29.51
N ALA A 271 -8.39 -31.83 29.24
CA ALA A 271 -7.73 -32.74 30.17
C ALA A 271 -6.31 -33.06 29.69
N VAL A 272 -5.42 -33.47 30.61
CA VAL A 272 -4.08 -33.96 30.26
C VAL A 272 -4.22 -35.20 29.37
N GLY A 273 -3.65 -35.16 28.16
CA GLY A 273 -3.76 -36.24 27.17
C GLY A 273 -5.04 -36.25 26.33
N GLY A 274 -5.97 -35.31 26.54
CA GLY A 274 -7.20 -35.19 25.75
C GLY A 274 -6.99 -34.54 24.38
N ALA A 275 -7.95 -34.75 23.47
CA ALA A 275 -8.01 -34.04 22.18
C ALA A 275 -8.25 -32.54 22.38
N HIS A 276 -7.83 -31.73 21.42
CA HIS A 276 -8.17 -30.30 21.40
C HIS A 276 -9.68 -30.14 21.18
N SER A 277 -10.39 -29.47 22.10
CA SER A 277 -11.78 -29.11 21.83
C SER A 277 -11.78 -27.93 20.88
N MET A 278 -12.43 -28.03 19.73
CA MET A 278 -12.62 -26.87 18.82
C MET A 278 -13.71 -25.92 19.35
N LYS A 279 -13.70 -25.66 20.67
CA LYS A 279 -14.66 -24.82 21.36
C LYS A 279 -13.94 -23.74 22.12
N LEU A 280 -14.44 -22.52 22.02
CA LEU A 280 -13.97 -21.40 22.81
C LEU A 280 -14.86 -21.28 24.06
N ARG A 281 -14.33 -21.69 25.23
CA ARG A 281 -15.10 -21.93 26.44
C ARG A 281 -14.30 -21.81 27.74
N ASN A 282 -15.00 -21.76 28.87
CA ASN A 282 -14.48 -22.17 30.17
C ASN A 282 -14.98 -23.59 30.52
N GLY A 283 -14.11 -24.47 31.00
CA GLY A 283 -14.50 -25.80 31.46
C GLY A 283 -14.82 -26.82 30.34
N ASN A 284 -15.63 -27.84 30.67
CA ASN A 284 -15.73 -29.10 29.91
C ASN A 284 -17.15 -29.50 29.48
N ALA A 285 -18.10 -28.55 29.36
CA ALA A 285 -19.46 -28.89 28.92
C ALA A 285 -19.47 -29.57 27.53
N ALA A 286 -20.42 -30.49 27.36
CA ALA A 286 -20.58 -31.25 26.12
C ALA A 286 -21.11 -30.37 24.97
N ASP A 287 -21.89 -29.34 25.27
CA ASP A 287 -22.58 -28.46 24.32
C ASP A 287 -22.52 -26.98 24.75
N CYS A 288 -22.78 -26.07 23.80
CA CYS A 288 -22.77 -24.62 24.03
C CYS A 288 -24.18 -24.05 24.23
N ASN A 289 -25.00 -24.73 25.03
CA ASN A 289 -26.40 -24.39 25.26
C ASN A 289 -26.63 -23.20 26.23
N GLY A 290 -25.58 -22.71 26.91
CA GLY A 290 -25.66 -21.55 27.80
C GLY A 290 -26.37 -21.79 29.12
N ALA A 291 -26.75 -23.01 29.50
CA ALA A 291 -27.49 -23.27 30.74
C ALA A 291 -26.72 -22.86 32.01
N GLY A 292 -25.39 -22.92 31.95
CA GLY A 292 -24.48 -22.47 33.00
C GLY A 292 -23.16 -22.00 32.42
N SER A 293 -22.23 -21.62 33.28
CA SER A 293 -20.96 -21.03 32.86
C SER A 293 -20.15 -21.92 31.91
N SER A 294 -20.04 -23.22 32.20
CA SER A 294 -19.29 -24.17 31.37
C SER A 294 -19.90 -24.42 29.98
N ALA A 295 -21.21 -24.22 29.83
CA ALA A 295 -21.94 -24.33 28.56
C ALA A 295 -22.07 -22.96 27.84
N THR A 296 -21.50 -21.90 28.43
CA THR A 296 -21.43 -20.58 27.81
C THR A 296 -20.19 -20.51 26.93
N CYS A 297 -20.32 -20.98 25.70
CA CYS A 297 -19.21 -21.15 24.77
C CYS A 297 -19.59 -20.96 23.31
N VAL A 298 -18.59 -21.04 22.43
CA VAL A 298 -18.75 -21.18 20.98
C VAL A 298 -18.15 -22.52 20.55
N ASP A 299 -18.88 -23.29 19.75
CA ASP A 299 -18.46 -24.58 19.21
C ASP A 299 -18.24 -24.49 17.70
N TYR A 300 -16.98 -24.58 17.25
CA TYR A 300 -16.63 -24.52 15.83
C TYR A 300 -16.60 -25.90 15.16
N THR A 301 -16.94 -26.99 15.86
CA THR A 301 -16.82 -28.35 15.31
C THR A 301 -17.66 -28.57 14.04
N THR A 302 -18.83 -27.96 13.95
CA THR A 302 -19.73 -28.06 12.80
C THR A 302 -19.25 -27.29 11.57
N VAL A 303 -18.38 -26.29 11.75
CA VAL A 303 -17.82 -25.48 10.66
C VAL A 303 -16.46 -25.98 10.19
N LEU A 304 -15.72 -26.71 11.04
CA LEU A 304 -14.36 -27.21 10.79
C LEU A 304 -14.33 -28.57 10.07
N GLY A 305 -15.12 -28.75 9.00
CA GLY A 305 -15.26 -30.00 8.23
C GLY A 305 -13.97 -30.73 7.82
N GLY A 306 -12.79 -30.09 7.91
CA GLY A 306 -11.47 -30.71 7.72
C GLY A 306 -10.40 -30.42 8.78
N ASN A 307 -10.76 -29.95 9.98
CA ASN A 307 -9.84 -29.46 11.03
C ASN A 307 -8.96 -28.26 10.62
N LYS A 308 -9.32 -27.52 9.56
CA LYS A 308 -8.57 -26.34 9.13
C LYS A 308 -9.20 -25.07 9.69
N LEU A 309 -8.42 -24.26 10.41
CA LEU A 309 -8.94 -23.09 11.12
C LEU A 309 -9.45 -21.98 10.19
N ASP A 310 -8.98 -21.93 8.95
CA ASP A 310 -9.46 -21.01 7.91
C ASP A 310 -10.86 -21.35 7.38
N GLU A 311 -11.46 -22.46 7.81
CA GLU A 311 -12.89 -22.73 7.59
C GLU A 311 -13.77 -21.86 8.51
N ILE A 312 -13.23 -21.35 9.62
CA ILE A 312 -13.90 -20.35 10.46
C ILE A 312 -13.80 -18.99 9.76
N ASN A 313 -14.95 -18.41 9.38
CA ASN A 313 -14.97 -17.19 8.56
C ASN A 313 -14.14 -16.04 9.17
N LEU A 314 -14.27 -15.75 10.47
CA LEU A 314 -13.45 -14.70 11.11
C LEU A 314 -11.95 -14.93 10.95
N VAL A 315 -11.48 -16.19 10.99
CA VAL A 315 -10.06 -16.52 10.84
C VAL A 315 -9.62 -16.28 9.40
N LYS A 316 -10.40 -16.80 8.44
CA LYS A 316 -10.17 -16.57 7.01
C LYS A 316 -10.06 -15.08 6.67
N GLN A 317 -11.02 -14.28 7.12
CA GLN A 317 -11.04 -12.85 6.85
C GLN A 317 -9.81 -12.15 7.46
N MET A 318 -9.46 -12.47 8.71
CA MET A 318 -8.27 -11.88 9.35
C MET A 318 -6.97 -12.28 8.62
N GLN A 319 -6.86 -13.52 8.11
CA GLN A 319 -5.73 -13.97 7.30
C GLN A 319 -5.67 -13.23 5.95
N THR A 320 -6.79 -13.13 5.22
CA THR A 320 -6.87 -12.38 3.96
C THR A 320 -6.50 -10.90 4.17
N ALA A 321 -6.96 -10.26 5.25
CA ALA A 321 -6.57 -8.89 5.57
C ALA A 321 -5.06 -8.78 5.83
N THR A 322 -4.46 -9.79 6.49
CA THR A 322 -3.01 -9.85 6.71
C THR A 322 -2.26 -9.90 5.38
N GLU A 323 -2.69 -10.74 4.44
CA GLU A 323 -2.10 -10.87 3.10
C GLU A 323 -2.19 -9.54 2.32
N GLN A 324 -3.33 -8.87 2.37
CA GLN A 324 -3.52 -7.58 1.68
C GLN A 324 -2.63 -6.48 2.27
N LEU A 325 -2.49 -6.40 3.60
CA LEU A 325 -1.56 -5.46 4.23
C LEU A 325 -0.09 -5.80 3.94
N GLN A 326 0.25 -7.08 3.80
CA GLN A 326 1.59 -7.51 3.37
C GLN A 326 1.85 -7.14 1.90
N ARG A 327 0.85 -7.27 1.03
CA ARG A 327 0.92 -6.81 -0.37
C ARG A 327 1.10 -5.30 -0.46
N ALA A 328 0.36 -4.53 0.32
CA ALA A 328 0.56 -3.08 0.40
C ALA A 328 1.99 -2.75 0.88
N SER A 329 2.48 -3.45 1.90
CA SER A 329 3.84 -3.26 2.42
C SER A 329 4.93 -3.63 1.42
N SER A 330 4.76 -4.68 0.60
CA SER A 330 5.75 -5.08 -0.40
C SER A 330 5.82 -4.09 -1.57
N ARG A 331 4.68 -3.49 -1.93
CA ARG A 331 4.62 -2.43 -2.95
C ARG A 331 5.22 -1.11 -2.48
N ARG A 332 5.20 -0.80 -1.18
CA ARG A 332 5.86 0.39 -0.63
C ARG A 332 7.33 0.48 -1.01
N ALA A 333 8.07 -0.62 -0.93
CA ALA A 333 9.49 -0.63 -1.30
C ALA A 333 9.71 -0.29 -2.79
N ALA A 334 8.84 -0.76 -3.68
CA ALA A 334 8.87 -0.43 -5.09
C ALA A 334 8.56 1.05 -5.34
N LEU A 335 7.60 1.63 -4.60
CA LEU A 335 7.28 3.05 -4.66
C LEU A 335 8.48 3.92 -4.23
N GLU A 336 9.12 3.60 -3.11
CA GLU A 336 10.31 4.31 -2.64
C GLU A 336 11.49 4.20 -3.61
N SER A 337 11.68 3.04 -4.24
CA SER A 337 12.68 2.86 -5.28
C SER A 337 12.40 3.75 -6.49
N ALA A 338 11.15 3.83 -6.95
CA ALA A 338 10.75 4.67 -8.06
C ALA A 338 10.92 6.17 -7.74
N ARG A 339 10.61 6.60 -6.51
CA ARG A 339 10.88 7.96 -6.03
C ARG A 339 12.37 8.30 -6.05
N ALA A 340 13.22 7.36 -5.64
CA ALA A 340 14.67 7.53 -5.68
C ALA A 340 15.17 7.66 -7.12
N GLU A 341 14.66 6.84 -8.04
CA GLU A 341 14.98 6.94 -9.47
C GLU A 341 14.53 8.29 -10.06
N MET A 342 13.35 8.80 -9.69
CA MET A 342 12.88 10.12 -10.13
C MET A 342 13.83 11.25 -9.69
N LYS A 343 14.35 11.17 -8.47
CA LYS A 343 15.39 12.10 -7.98
C LYS A 343 16.68 11.98 -8.81
N GLN A 344 17.06 10.79 -9.24
CA GLN A 344 18.21 10.60 -10.13
C GLN A 344 17.96 11.19 -11.53
N LYS A 345 16.76 11.02 -12.11
CA LYS A 345 16.39 11.64 -13.39
C LYS A 345 16.46 13.16 -13.32
N LYS A 346 16.03 13.75 -12.21
CA LYS A 346 16.19 15.18 -11.93
C LYS A 346 17.66 15.61 -12.01
N THR A 347 18.55 14.89 -11.32
CA THR A 347 20.00 15.17 -11.36
C THR A 347 20.58 14.98 -12.75
N ALA A 348 20.21 13.91 -13.46
CA ALA A 348 20.66 13.65 -14.83
C ALA A 348 20.25 14.76 -15.80
N ALA A 349 19.05 15.33 -15.65
CA ALA A 349 18.61 16.47 -16.46
C ALA A 349 19.51 17.69 -16.24
N TRP A 350 19.85 18.01 -14.97
CA TRP A 350 20.79 19.09 -14.67
C TRP A 350 22.20 18.80 -15.21
N THR A 351 22.67 17.55 -15.18
CA THR A 351 23.94 17.20 -15.83
C THR A 351 23.88 17.40 -17.34
N ALA A 352 22.77 17.04 -17.99
CA ALA A 352 22.57 17.22 -19.42
C ALA A 352 22.46 18.69 -19.84
N GLU A 353 22.03 19.59 -18.94
CA GLU A 353 22.12 21.05 -19.17
C GLU A 353 23.56 21.50 -19.44
N GLY A 354 24.57 20.83 -18.89
CA GLY A 354 25.98 21.10 -19.20
C GLY A 354 26.29 21.04 -20.70
N LEU A 355 25.59 20.20 -21.47
CA LEU A 355 25.73 20.14 -22.93
C LEU A 355 25.25 21.43 -23.61
N LEU A 356 24.26 22.11 -23.06
CA LEU A 356 23.75 23.39 -23.58
C LEU A 356 24.77 24.53 -23.43
N LYS A 357 25.72 24.38 -22.51
CA LYS A 357 26.79 25.36 -22.23
C LYS A 357 28.04 25.15 -23.08
N LEU A 358 28.13 24.02 -23.80
CA LEU A 358 29.25 23.73 -24.69
C LEU A 358 29.14 24.55 -25.98
N THR A 359 29.99 25.57 -26.11
CA THR A 359 30.22 26.23 -27.40
C THR A 359 31.17 25.36 -28.21
N ILE A 360 30.64 24.63 -29.18
CA ILE A 360 31.47 23.93 -30.17
C ILE A 360 31.80 24.97 -31.27
N PRO A 361 33.08 25.29 -31.51
CA PRO A 361 33.46 26.15 -32.63
C PRO A 361 32.94 25.53 -33.92
N VAL A 362 32.07 26.25 -34.62
CA VAL A 362 31.67 25.88 -35.97
C VAL A 362 32.90 26.13 -36.85
N PRO A 363 33.50 25.12 -37.50
CA PRO A 363 34.56 25.38 -38.47
C PRO A 363 33.96 26.28 -39.57
N PRO A 364 34.67 27.33 -40.02
CA PRO A 364 34.13 28.27 -40.98
C PRO A 364 33.74 27.53 -42.26
N ASN A 365 32.46 27.64 -42.62
CA ASN A 365 31.97 27.21 -43.92
C ASN A 365 32.69 28.05 -45.00
N PRO A 366 33.30 27.45 -46.03
CA PRO A 366 33.89 28.22 -47.12
C PRO A 366 32.75 28.92 -47.89
N THR A 367 32.66 30.23 -47.72
CA THR A 367 31.77 31.10 -48.50
C THR A 367 32.17 31.09 -49.98
N THR A 368 31.15 30.93 -50.79
CA THR A 368 31.08 30.97 -52.25
C THR A 368 31.75 32.20 -52.86
N GLN A 369 32.52 31.99 -53.93
CA GLN A 369 32.81 32.99 -54.97
C GLN A 369 32.70 32.30 -56.35
N PRO A 370 31.76 32.68 -57.23
CA PRO A 370 31.94 32.60 -58.68
C PRO A 370 32.50 33.96 -59.20
N PRO A 371 33.04 34.12 -60.43
CA PRO A 371 32.85 33.29 -61.65
C PRO A 371 34.12 33.07 -62.53
N HIS A 372 34.15 32.02 -63.35
CA HIS A 372 34.25 32.05 -64.83
C HIS A 372 34.73 30.72 -65.40
N ALA A 373 34.06 30.31 -66.49
CA ALA A 373 34.26 29.08 -67.22
C ALA A 373 35.58 29.03 -68.01
N ALA A 374 36.20 27.86 -68.05
CA ALA A 374 36.87 27.35 -69.24
C ALA A 374 36.84 25.80 -69.20
N GLN A 375 36.61 25.23 -70.37
CA GLN A 375 36.33 23.83 -70.65
C GLN A 375 37.42 22.88 -70.16
N ALA A 376 37.02 21.71 -69.67
CA ALA A 376 37.90 20.56 -69.57
C ALA A 376 38.11 19.97 -70.98
N THR A 377 39.27 20.24 -71.58
CA THR A 377 39.87 19.34 -72.57
C THR A 377 40.93 18.49 -71.86
N LYS A 378 40.86 17.18 -72.13
CA LYS A 378 41.84 16.16 -71.75
C LYS A 378 43.23 16.49 -72.31
N GLU A 379 44.28 16.13 -71.56
CA GLU A 379 45.61 15.63 -71.97
C GLU A 379 46.49 15.65 -70.69
N GLU A 380 47.01 14.53 -70.15
CA GLU A 380 48.19 13.80 -70.65
C GLU A 380 49.31 14.77 -71.05
N ASP A 381 50.18 15.13 -70.11
CA ASP A 381 51.60 14.79 -70.23
C ASP A 381 52.46 15.48 -69.17
N CYS A 382 53.16 14.63 -68.43
CA CYS A 382 54.39 14.97 -67.77
C CYS A 382 55.48 15.03 -68.86
N ASN A 383 55.79 16.21 -69.39
CA ASN A 383 56.97 16.43 -70.23
C ASN A 383 57.95 17.30 -69.43
N LYS A 384 59.07 16.71 -68.98
CA LYS A 384 60.33 16.66 -69.75
C LYS A 384 60.71 18.06 -70.21
N ASP A 385 61.46 18.77 -69.35
CA ASP A 385 62.53 19.71 -69.73
C ASP A 385 63.02 20.55 -68.54
N GLN A 386 63.27 19.93 -67.38
CA GLN A 386 64.17 20.50 -66.38
C GLN A 386 65.14 19.44 -65.86
N SER A 387 66.43 19.78 -65.92
CA SER A 387 67.60 18.95 -65.59
C SER A 387 67.51 18.34 -64.19
N SER A 388 67.98 17.09 -64.08
CA SER A 388 68.09 16.27 -62.85
C SER A 388 68.76 16.94 -61.65
N ASP A 389 69.46 18.04 -61.85
CA ASP A 389 70.35 18.65 -60.85
C ASP A 389 69.63 19.64 -59.91
N LYS A 390 68.31 19.81 -60.05
CA LYS A 390 67.48 20.59 -59.12
C LYS A 390 66.56 19.74 -58.23
N CYS A 391 66.57 18.42 -58.39
CA CYS A 391 66.03 17.49 -57.39
C CYS A 391 67.11 17.24 -56.33
N LYS A 392 67.19 18.09 -55.30
CA LYS A 392 67.84 17.68 -54.04
C LYS A 392 66.80 17.01 -53.15
N ASP A 393 66.85 15.69 -53.21
CA ASP A 393 66.52 14.66 -52.21
C ASP A 393 65.91 15.17 -50.89
N LEU A 394 64.64 14.87 -50.62
CA LEU A 394 64.02 13.57 -50.31
C LEU A 394 63.88 13.41 -48.79
N CYS A 395 62.62 13.38 -48.38
CA CYS A 395 62.05 12.35 -47.52
C CYS A 395 62.92 11.83 -46.36
N LYS A 396 62.48 12.17 -45.14
CA LYS A 396 62.07 11.13 -44.20
C LYS A 396 60.59 11.24 -43.95
#